data_AF-A0A7C4HGI5-F1
#
_entry.id   AF-A0A7C4HGI5-F1
#
_cell.length_a   1.000
_cell.length_b   1.000
_cell.length_c   1.000
_cell.angle_alpha   90.00
_cell.angle_beta   90.00
_cell.angle_gamma   90.00
#
_symmetry.space_group_name_H-M   'P 1'
#
loop_
_entity.id
_entity.type
_entity.pdbx_description
1 polymer ?
#
loop_
_entity_poly.entity_id
_entity_poly.type
_entity_poly.pdbx_seq_one_letter_code
_entity_poly.pdbx_strand_id
1 'polypeptide(L)'
;MPLEDFLMPGENVRYRSPVMVEYQADTYEFCITDRRLIWYKRTGLIFKSDKIITESIGEIEGISYQEKGIITKKGIIKITTT
;
A
#
# COMPACT_ATOMS: atom_id res chain seq x y z
N MET A 1 14.15 9.92 0.90
CA MET A 1 14.09 8.68 1.69
C MET A 1 13.24 7.75 0.88
N PRO A 2 13.84 6.69 0.34
CA PRO A 2 13.07 5.63 -0.29
C PRO A 2 12.22 4.90 0.76
N LEU A 3 11.22 4.17 0.29
CA LEU A 3 10.37 3.30 1.11
C LEU A 3 11.16 2.37 2.05
N GLU A 4 12.39 1.99 1.67
CA GLU A 4 13.28 1.15 2.46
C GLU A 4 13.64 1.74 3.83
N ASP A 5 13.66 3.07 3.97
CA ASP A 5 13.99 3.75 5.23
C ASP A 5 12.92 3.53 6.32
N PHE A 6 11.74 3.01 5.94
CA PHE A 6 10.62 2.75 6.83
C PHE A 6 10.46 1.27 7.20
N LEU A 7 11.32 0.40 6.69
CA LEU A 7 11.33 -1.01 7.02
C LEU A 7 11.93 -1.23 8.41
N MET A 8 11.31 -2.12 9.18
CA MET A 8 11.90 -2.57 10.44
C MET A 8 13.15 -3.43 10.17
N PRO A 9 14.08 -3.55 11.12
CA PRO A 9 15.20 -4.48 11.00
C PRO A 9 14.74 -5.90 10.63
N GLY A 10 15.28 -6.41 9.52
CA GLY A 10 14.96 -7.73 8.98
C GLY A 10 13.57 -7.87 8.36
N GLU A 11 12.85 -6.78 8.11
CA GLU A 11 11.60 -6.77 7.33
C GLU A 11 11.93 -6.80 5.84
N ASN A 12 11.36 -7.74 5.09
CA ASN A 12 11.67 -7.93 3.67
C ASN A 12 10.46 -7.57 2.81
N VAL A 13 10.67 -6.72 1.80
CA VAL A 13 9.66 -6.44 0.77
C VAL A 13 9.47 -7.68 -0.09
N ARG A 14 8.24 -8.17 -0.18
CA ARG A 14 7.83 -9.31 -1.02
C ARG A 14 7.24 -8.87 -2.34
N TYR A 15 6.60 -7.70 -2.35
CA TYR A 15 6.00 -7.13 -3.54
C TYR A 15 6.01 -5.61 -3.45
N ARG A 16 6.26 -4.95 -4.58
CA ARG A 16 6.07 -3.50 -4.75
C ARG A 16 5.16 -3.30 -5.95
N SER A 17 4.12 -2.50 -5.79
CA SER A 17 3.22 -2.18 -6.89
C SER A 17 3.99 -1.43 -7.98
N PRO A 18 3.84 -1.80 -9.27
CA PRO A 18 4.46 -1.09 -10.37
C PRO A 18 3.81 0.28 -10.64
N VAL A 19 2.61 0.51 -10.08
CA VAL A 19 1.83 1.73 -10.24
C VAL A 19 1.34 2.23 -8.89
N MET A 20 0.98 3.50 -8.82
CA MET A 20 0.33 4.07 -7.63
C MET A 20 -1.02 3.39 -7.39
N VAL A 21 -1.30 3.04 -6.14
CA VAL A 21 -2.54 2.38 -5.73
C VAL A 21 -3.41 3.38 -4.97
N GLU A 22 -4.69 3.41 -5.30
CA GLU A 22 -5.66 4.23 -4.59
C GLU A 22 -6.07 3.56 -3.27
N TYR A 23 -6.01 4.33 -2.18
CA TYR A 23 -6.45 3.92 -0.86
C TYR A 23 -6.99 5.13 -0.10
N GLN A 24 -8.15 5.02 0.54
CA GLN A 24 -8.81 6.12 1.26
C GLN A 24 -8.85 7.46 0.48
N ALA A 25 -9.31 7.40 -0.79
CA ALA A 25 -9.44 8.55 -1.70
C ALA A 25 -8.13 9.28 -2.06
N ASP A 26 -7.00 8.58 -1.96
CA ASP A 26 -5.67 9.14 -2.18
C ASP A 26 -4.76 8.08 -2.83
N THR A 27 -3.64 8.45 -3.46
CA THR A 27 -2.78 7.52 -4.20
C THR A 27 -1.41 7.36 -3.56
N TYR A 28 -0.94 6.11 -3.45
CA TYR A 28 0.29 5.77 -2.74
C TYR A 28 1.16 4.81 -3.54
N GLU A 29 2.46 4.86 -3.28
CA GLU A 29 3.33 3.71 -3.50
C GLU A 29 2.89 2.61 -2.54
N PHE A 30 2.60 1.44 -3.07
CA PHE A 30 2.13 0.31 -2.28
C PHE A 30 3.15 -0.81 -2.28
N CYS A 31 3.43 -1.38 -1.11
CA CYS A 31 4.22 -2.60 -0.99
C CYS A 31 3.64 -3.57 0.04
N ILE A 32 4.02 -4.83 -0.12
CA ILE A 32 3.72 -5.92 0.79
C ILE A 32 5.07 -6.41 1.31
N THR A 33 5.21 -6.48 2.62
CA THR A 33 6.38 -7.07 3.28
C THR A 33 6.04 -8.46 3.80
N ASP A 34 6.99 -9.13 4.46
CA ASP A 34 6.70 -10.33 5.24
C ASP A 34 5.97 -10.07 6.57
N ARG A 35 5.67 -8.80 6.88
CA ARG A 35 5.03 -8.41 8.15
C ARG A 35 3.74 -7.61 7.97
N ARG A 36 3.68 -6.72 6.97
CA ARG A 36 2.61 -5.73 6.82
C ARG A 36 2.43 -5.26 5.39
N LEU A 37 1.28 -4.68 5.14
CA LEU A 37 0.99 -3.86 3.97
C LEU A 37 1.42 -2.43 4.26
N ILE A 38 2.01 -1.75 3.28
CA ILE A 38 2.49 -0.37 3.43
C ILE A 38 1.99 0.47 2.27
N TRP A 39 1.35 1.60 2.60
CA TRP A 39 1.03 2.68 1.68
C TRP A 39 1.88 3.90 2.02
N TYR A 40 2.75 4.29 1.11
CA TYR A 40 3.67 5.40 1.29
C TYR A 40 3.44 6.48 0.24
N LYS A 41 3.53 7.74 0.65
CA LYS A 41 3.75 8.84 -0.29
C LYS A 41 4.50 9.99 0.37
N ARG A 42 5.20 10.74 -0.47
CA ARG A 42 5.79 12.02 -0.09
C ARG A 42 4.94 13.17 -0.62
N THR A 43 4.61 14.11 0.25
CA THR A 43 3.86 15.33 -0.09
C THR A 43 4.72 16.58 0.14
N GLY A 44 4.36 17.68 -0.52
CA GLY A 44 5.05 18.98 -0.36
C GLY A 44 6.27 19.16 -1.27
N LEU A 45 6.30 20.29 -1.99
CA LEU A 45 7.39 20.66 -2.92
C LEU A 45 8.60 21.25 -2.18
N ILE A 46 8.35 22.11 -1.18
CA ILE A 46 9.39 22.84 -0.42
C ILE A 46 9.61 22.20 0.95
N PHE A 47 8.52 22.01 1.70
CA PHE A 47 8.53 21.26 2.97
C PHE A 47 7.98 19.86 2.72
N LYS A 48 8.89 18.91 2.47
CA LYS A 48 8.53 17.51 2.23
C LYS A 48 8.01 16.89 3.51
N SER A 49 6.86 16.22 3.44
CA SER A 49 6.26 15.43 4.51
C SER A 49 6.00 14.01 4.02
N ASP A 50 6.29 13.03 4.86
CA ASP A 50 6.11 11.62 4.56
C ASP A 50 4.80 11.12 5.18
N LYS A 51 3.90 10.56 4.37
CA LYS A 51 2.66 9.92 4.83
C LYS A 51 2.80 8.42 4.65
N ILE A 52 2.63 7.69 5.75
CA ILE A 52 2.72 6.24 5.80
C ILE A 52 1.50 5.69 6.49
N ILE A 53 0.91 4.67 5.88
CA ILE A 53 -0.15 3.86 6.46
C ILE A 53 0.33 2.42 6.41
N THR A 54 0.12 1.68 7.50
CA THR A 54 0.56 0.30 7.62
C THR A 54 -0.54 -0.55 8.22
N GLU A 55 -0.75 -1.73 7.67
CA GLU A 55 -1.70 -2.73 8.19
C GLU A 55 -0.97 -4.05 8.41
N SER A 56 -1.11 -4.66 9.58
CA SER A 56 -0.44 -5.93 9.89
C SER A 56 -0.99 -7.05 9.01
N ILE A 57 -0.11 -7.90 8.44
CA ILE A 57 -0.57 -9.10 7.74
C ILE A 57 -1.26 -10.07 8.70
N GLY A 58 -0.84 -10.09 9.98
CA GLY A 58 -1.43 -10.94 11.00
C GLY A 58 -2.86 -10.58 11.37
N GLU A 59 -3.32 -9.38 11.01
CA GLU A 59 -4.69 -8.92 11.27
C GLU A 59 -5.62 -9.14 10.07
N ILE A 60 -5.12 -9.65 8.94
CA ILE A 60 -5.94 -9.87 7.74
C ILE A 60 -6.78 -11.15 7.90
N GLU A 61 -8.09 -10.99 7.95
CA GLU A 61 -9.05 -12.10 8.01
C GLU A 61 -9.51 -12.56 6.63
N GLY A 62 -9.49 -11.66 5.64
CA GLY A 62 -9.99 -11.97 4.32
C GLY A 62 -9.50 -11.02 3.25
N ILE A 63 -9.31 -11.57 2.05
CA ILE A 63 -8.95 -10.81 0.85
C ILE A 63 -9.92 -11.20 -0.26
N SER A 64 -10.53 -10.22 -0.91
CA SER A 64 -11.32 -10.44 -2.11
C SER A 64 -10.89 -9.52 -3.24
N TYR A 65 -11.06 -10.03 -4.46
CA TYR A 65 -10.76 -9.31 -5.69
C TYR A 65 -12.03 -9.14 -6.51
N GLN A 66 -12.21 -7.95 -7.07
CA GLN A 66 -13.27 -7.65 -8.03
C GLN A 66 -12.75 -6.73 -9.12
N GLU A 67 -13.32 -6.83 -10.31
CA GLU A 67 -13.09 -5.88 -11.40
C GLU A 67 -14.27 -4.90 -11.49
N LYS A 68 -13.97 -3.63 -11.78
CA LYS A 68 -14.99 -2.61 -12.05
C LYS A 68 -14.70 -1.89 -13.37
N GLY A 69 -15.74 -1.60 -14.13
CA GLY A 69 -15.67 -0.81 -15.38
C GLY A 69 -15.86 -1.66 -16.63
N ILE A 70 -16.55 -1.08 -17.63
CA ILE A 70 -16.90 -1.77 -18.89
C ILE A 70 -15.86 -1.51 -19.98
N ILE A 71 -15.36 -0.28 -20.07
CA ILE A 71 -14.38 0.17 -21.08
C ILE A 71 -12.96 0.11 -20.52
N THR A 72 -12.75 0.72 -19.36
CA THR A 72 -11.49 0.63 -18.60
C THR A 72 -11.74 -0.22 -17.37
N LYS A 73 -11.12 -1.40 -17.30
CA LYS A 73 -11.20 -2.27 -16.14
C LYS A 73 -10.25 -1.80 -15.05
N LYS A 74 -10.75 -1.65 -13.82
CA LYS A 74 -9.98 -1.41 -12.61
C LYS A 74 -10.12 -2.61 -11.68
N GLY A 75 -9.00 -3.21 -11.29
CA GLY A 75 -8.97 -4.19 -10.22
C GLY A 75 -9.12 -3.52 -8.86
N ILE A 76 -9.98 -4.06 -8.01
CA ILE A 76 -10.18 -3.62 -6.63
C ILE A 76 -9.90 -4.81 -5.73
N ILE A 77 -8.92 -4.67 -4.86
CA ILE A 77 -8.64 -5.62 -3.79
C ILE A 77 -9.28 -5.06 -2.52
N LYS A 78 -10.16 -5.85 -1.89
CA LYS A 78 -10.72 -5.54 -0.59
C LYS A 78 -10.05 -6.42 0.45
N ILE A 79 -9.56 -5.80 1.51
CA ILE A 79 -8.90 -6.45 2.64
C ILE A 79 -9.79 -6.23 3.85
N THR A 80 -10.12 -7.31 4.55
CA THR A 80 -10.85 -7.29 5.81
C THR A 80 -9.87 -7.61 6.93
N THR A 81 -9.87 -6.79 7.97
CA THR A 81 -9.04 -6.95 9.17
C THR A 81 -9.89 -7.05 10.43
N THR A 82 -9.36 -7.66 11.49
CA THR A 82 -10.00 -7.78 12.82
C THR A 82 -10.09 -6.45 13.56
#